data_AF-A0A967VRF7-F1
#
_entry.id   AF-A0A967VRF7-F1
#
_cell.length_a   1.000
_cell.length_b   1.000
_cell.length_c   1.000
_cell.angle_alpha   90.00
_cell.angle_beta   90.00
_cell.angle_gamma   90.00
#
_symmetry.space_group_name_H-M   'P 1'
#
loop_
_entity.id
_entity.type
_entity.pdbx_description
1 polymer ?
#
loop_
_entity_poly.entity_id
_entity_poly.type
_entity_poly.pdbx_seq_one_letter_code
_entity_poly.pdbx_strand_id
1 'polypeptide(L)'
;MGCECWRGPPTSRGREAAVYDDPEGSLSLLPFLGFCDADDPVWSNTVDLLRSPRNPFWLADRAHPGLASRTRPGRASLAALCADLLGPRRGEAIRILRDLALDAGIAGGSYDPDTGKVDGERHHAALAGFLAWALWRAVEG
;
A
#
# COMPACT_ATOMS: atom_id res chain seq x y z
N MET A 1 17.51 -24.27 -8.82
CA MET A 1 16.37 -23.66 -8.10
C MET A 1 16.44 -22.16 -8.30
N GLY A 2 15.64 -21.60 -9.21
CA GLY A 2 15.65 -20.17 -9.51
C GLY A 2 14.43 -19.50 -8.87
N CYS A 3 14.65 -18.47 -8.06
CA CYS A 3 13.58 -17.69 -7.42
C CYS A 3 12.68 -17.05 -8.49
N GLU A 4 11.41 -17.44 -8.54
CA GLU A 4 10.42 -16.95 -9.52
C GLU A 4 9.90 -15.55 -9.19
N CYS A 5 10.34 -14.97 -8.07
CA CYS A 5 9.94 -13.66 -7.54
C CYS A 5 10.26 -12.48 -8.47
N TRP A 6 11.14 -12.66 -9.47
CA TRP A 6 11.64 -11.63 -10.38
C TRP A 6 10.97 -11.65 -11.77
N ARG A 7 10.00 -12.55 -12.00
CA ARG A 7 9.33 -12.62 -13.31
C ARG A 7 8.20 -11.60 -13.35
N GLY A 8 8.40 -10.49 -14.06
CA GLY A 8 7.30 -9.67 -14.57
C GLY A 8 6.46 -10.47 -15.59
N PRO A 9 5.25 -10.00 -15.93
CA PRO A 9 4.47 -10.60 -17.01
C PRO A 9 5.28 -10.64 -18.31
N PRO A 10 5.16 -11.68 -19.13
CA PRO A 10 5.93 -11.80 -20.37
C PRO A 10 5.54 -10.69 -21.35
N THR A 11 6.40 -9.69 -21.49
CA THR A 11 6.33 -8.72 -22.59
C THR A 11 7.28 -9.17 -23.70
N SER A 12 7.00 -8.78 -24.95
CA SER A 12 7.77 -9.19 -26.14
C SER A 12 9.19 -8.60 -26.22
N ARG A 13 9.75 -8.08 -25.12
CA ARG A 13 11.06 -7.43 -25.05
C ARG A 13 11.78 -7.74 -23.72
N GLY A 14 12.69 -8.72 -23.73
CA GLY A 14 13.75 -8.88 -22.70
C GLY A 14 13.28 -9.10 -21.26
N ARG A 15 14.23 -9.38 -20.35
CA ARG A 15 13.94 -9.39 -18.89
C ARG A 15 14.01 -7.95 -18.40
N GLU A 16 12.87 -7.36 -18.08
CA GLU A 16 12.77 -6.03 -17.50
C GLU A 16 12.88 -6.13 -15.97
N ALA A 17 13.82 -5.38 -15.38
CA ALA A 17 13.88 -5.21 -13.94
C ALA A 17 12.85 -4.14 -13.54
N ALA A 18 11.92 -4.48 -12.64
CA ALA A 18 10.92 -3.54 -12.12
C ALA A 18 11.32 -3.06 -10.73
N VAL A 19 11.28 -1.75 -10.51
CA VAL A 19 11.32 -1.14 -9.17
C VAL A 19 9.87 -1.02 -8.71
N TYR A 20 9.51 -1.73 -7.66
CA TYR A 20 8.16 -1.72 -7.09
C TYR A 20 8.20 -2.01 -5.59
N ASP A 21 7.06 -1.80 -4.94
CA ASP A 21 6.83 -2.11 -3.54
C ASP A 21 5.73 -3.16 -3.42
N ASP A 22 5.86 -4.08 -2.46
CA ASP A 22 4.75 -4.95 -2.07
C ASP A 22 4.16 -4.40 -0.76
N PRO A 23 2.85 -4.11 -0.70
CA PRO A 23 2.24 -3.48 0.47
C PRO A 23 2.46 -4.22 1.80
N GLU A 24 2.57 -5.54 1.76
CA GLU A 24 2.91 -6.36 2.93
C GLU A 24 4.41 -6.24 3.23
N GLY A 25 4.77 -5.35 4.17
CA GLY A 25 6.17 -5.02 4.45
C GLY A 25 6.71 -3.86 3.61
N SER A 26 5.82 -2.95 3.20
CA SER A 26 6.13 -1.78 2.38
C SER A 26 7.40 -1.04 2.80
N LEU A 27 8.20 -0.60 1.82
CA LEU A 27 9.36 0.30 2.01
C LEU A 27 8.98 1.61 2.71
N SER A 28 7.69 1.98 2.69
CA SER A 28 7.16 3.14 3.41
C SER A 28 7.29 3.01 4.93
N LEU A 29 7.46 1.79 5.45
CA LEU A 29 7.58 1.51 6.88
C LEU A 29 9.02 1.58 7.40
N LEU A 30 10.03 1.76 6.55
CA LEU A 30 11.44 1.65 6.96
C LEU A 30 11.82 2.56 8.13
N PRO A 31 11.46 3.87 8.16
CA PRO A 31 11.78 4.70 9.31
C PRO A 31 11.01 4.30 10.55
N PHE A 32 9.74 3.93 10.40
CA PHE A 32 8.91 3.48 11.50
C PHE A 32 9.53 2.24 12.20
N LEU A 33 10.09 1.33 11.41
CA LEU A 33 10.76 0.12 11.89
C LEU A 33 12.21 0.35 12.36
N GLY A 34 12.72 1.59 12.27
CA GLY A 34 14.06 1.96 12.72
C GLY A 34 15.20 1.56 11.78
N PHE A 35 14.91 1.32 10.49
CA PHE A 35 15.95 1.01 9.50
C PHE A 35 16.66 2.25 8.94
N CYS A 36 15.99 3.41 8.93
CA CYS A 36 16.55 4.69 8.52
C CYS A 36 15.84 5.85 9.23
N ASP A 37 16.36 7.07 9.06
CA ASP A 37 15.74 8.26 9.62
C ASP A 37 14.52 8.69 8.78
N ALA A 38 13.54 9.34 9.44
CA ALA A 38 12.32 9.80 8.77
C ALA A 38 12.55 10.99 7.82
N ASP A 39 13.70 11.66 7.92
CA ASP A 39 14.16 12.71 7.01
C ASP A 39 15.22 12.21 6.01
N ASP A 40 15.47 10.89 5.95
CA ASP A 40 16.38 10.31 4.96
C ASP A 40 15.92 10.67 3.53
N PRO A 41 16.77 11.34 2.73
CA PRO A 41 16.40 11.77 1.39
C PRO A 41 16.21 10.60 0.42
N VAL A 42 16.86 9.45 0.63
CA VAL A 42 16.65 8.24 -0.17
C VAL A 42 15.28 7.64 0.15
N TRP A 43 14.91 7.58 1.42
CA TRP A 43 13.59 7.07 1.81
C TRP A 43 12.46 7.96 1.30
N SER A 44 12.55 9.27 1.49
CA SER A 44 11.53 10.21 0.99
C SER A 44 11.38 10.14 -0.54
N ASN A 45 12.49 10.13 -1.28
CA ASN A 45 12.46 9.91 -2.74
C ASN A 45 11.83 8.57 -3.13
N THR A 46 12.04 7.53 -2.34
CA THR A 46 11.43 6.21 -2.56
C THR A 46 9.92 6.29 -2.35
N VAL A 47 9.45 6.89 -1.26
CA VAL A 47 8.02 7.08 -0.99
C VAL A 47 7.37 7.90 -2.10
N ASP A 48 8.00 8.97 -2.56
CA ASP A 48 7.52 9.82 -3.65
C ASP A 48 7.44 9.04 -4.97
N LEU A 49 8.45 8.25 -5.31
CA LEU A 49 8.43 7.39 -6.50
C LEU A 49 7.24 6.43 -6.46
N LEU A 50 7.00 5.80 -5.31
CA LEU A 50 5.90 4.86 -5.12
C LEU A 50 4.53 5.52 -5.30
N ARG A 51 4.38 6.82 -5.03
CA ARG A 51 3.14 7.59 -5.24
C ARG A 51 3.21 8.50 -6.47
N SER A 52 4.06 8.17 -7.44
CA SER A 52 4.18 8.93 -8.68
C SER A 52 3.54 8.21 -9.86
N PRO A 53 3.19 8.93 -10.95
CA PRO A 53 2.75 8.31 -12.20
C PRO A 53 3.76 7.34 -12.83
N ARG A 54 5.01 7.33 -12.34
CA ARG A 54 6.06 6.39 -12.79
C ARG A 54 5.89 5.00 -12.19
N ASN A 55 5.16 4.86 -11.09
CA ASN A 55 4.83 3.57 -10.50
C ASN A 55 3.52 3.04 -11.09
N PRO A 56 3.52 1.94 -11.87
CA PRO A 56 2.31 1.39 -12.46
C PRO A 56 1.31 0.85 -11.43
N PHE A 57 1.72 0.67 -10.17
CA PHE A 57 0.87 0.22 -9.08
C PHE A 57 0.25 1.37 -8.28
N TRP A 58 0.54 2.64 -8.60
CA TRP A 58 -0.09 3.78 -7.94
C TRP A 58 -1.41 4.17 -8.62
N LEU A 59 -2.53 4.02 -7.89
CA LEU A 59 -3.87 4.27 -8.41
C LEU A 59 -4.34 5.70 -8.08
N ALA A 60 -3.61 6.71 -8.57
CA ALA A 60 -3.73 8.12 -8.17
C ALA A 60 -5.10 8.76 -8.42
N ASP A 61 -5.62 8.65 -9.66
CA ASP A 61 -6.77 9.43 -10.13
C ASP A 61 -8.12 8.72 -9.88
N ARG A 62 -8.21 8.00 -8.76
CA ARG A 62 -9.40 7.22 -8.37
C ARG A 62 -10.12 7.89 -7.21
N ALA A 63 -11.39 7.52 -6.99
CA ALA A 63 -12.16 8.07 -5.87
C ALA A 63 -11.50 7.81 -4.51
N HIS A 64 -10.85 6.65 -4.38
CA HIS A 64 -10.10 6.21 -3.22
C HIS A 64 -8.69 5.79 -3.67
N PRO A 65 -7.73 6.72 -3.77
CA PRO A 65 -6.39 6.43 -4.26
C PRO A 65 -5.62 5.47 -3.36
N GLY A 66 -4.77 4.62 -3.95
CA GLY A 66 -3.98 3.67 -3.17
C GLY A 66 -2.90 2.94 -3.97
N LEU A 67 -1.93 2.38 -3.25
CA LEU A 67 -0.93 1.48 -3.83
C LEU A 67 -1.51 0.08 -3.99
N ALA A 68 -1.42 -0.45 -5.20
CA ALA A 68 -1.71 -1.84 -5.50
C ALA A 68 -0.51 -2.75 -5.19
N SER A 69 -0.77 -4.04 -5.01
CA SER A 69 0.28 -5.05 -5.04
C SER A 69 0.49 -5.56 -6.46
N ARG A 70 1.65 -6.17 -6.71
CA ARG A 70 1.92 -6.83 -7.99
C ARG A 70 0.97 -8.00 -8.27
N THR A 71 0.49 -8.66 -7.23
CA THR A 71 -0.47 -9.77 -7.34
C THR A 71 -1.90 -9.29 -7.63
N ARG A 72 -2.22 -8.01 -7.38
CA ARG A 72 -3.49 -7.37 -7.76
C ARG A 72 -3.30 -5.95 -8.33
N PRO A 73 -2.78 -5.81 -9.58
CA PRO A 73 -2.39 -4.53 -10.20
C PRO A 73 -3.52 -3.51 -10.51
N GLY A 74 -4.72 -3.67 -9.96
CA GLY A 74 -5.84 -2.73 -10.14
C GLY A 74 -6.71 -2.56 -8.88
N ARG A 75 -6.26 -3.10 -7.74
CA ARG A 75 -6.95 -3.02 -6.45
C ARG A 75 -6.02 -2.38 -5.45
N ALA A 76 -6.51 -1.38 -4.73
CA ALA A 76 -5.72 -0.69 -3.74
C ALA A 76 -5.58 -1.55 -2.49
N SER A 77 -4.36 -1.68 -1.98
CA SER A 77 -4.06 -2.50 -0.81
C SER A 77 -4.42 -1.77 0.47
N LEU A 78 -5.13 -2.47 1.36
CA LEU A 78 -5.39 -1.94 2.70
C LEU A 78 -4.13 -1.93 3.57
N ALA A 79 -3.17 -2.83 3.33
CA ALA A 79 -1.87 -2.83 4.01
C ALA A 79 -1.03 -1.60 3.66
N ALA A 80 -1.03 -1.18 2.39
CA ALA A 80 -0.35 0.05 1.98
C ALA A 80 -1.01 1.28 2.60
N LEU A 81 -2.35 1.30 2.71
CA LEU A 81 -3.07 2.36 3.40
C LEU A 81 -2.70 2.41 4.88
N CYS A 82 -2.50 1.26 5.53
CA CYS A 82 -1.98 1.19 6.90
C CYS A 82 -0.56 1.75 7.02
N ALA A 83 0.31 1.52 6.04
CA ALA A 83 1.63 2.14 6.00
C ALA A 83 1.53 3.67 5.84
N ASP A 84 0.62 4.16 5.01
CA ASP A 84 0.37 5.61 4.85
C ASP A 84 -0.15 6.26 6.15
N LEU A 85 -0.91 5.54 7.00
CA LEU A 85 -1.32 6.03 8.33
C LEU A 85 -0.12 6.34 9.25
N LEU A 86 0.97 5.58 9.10
CA LEU A 86 2.18 5.70 9.93
C LEU A 86 3.22 6.65 9.34
N GLY A 87 2.95 7.22 8.16
CA GLY A 87 3.88 8.04 7.41
C GLY A 87 3.40 9.47 7.14
N PRO A 88 4.06 10.18 6.20
CA PRO A 88 3.75 11.57 5.89
C PRO A 88 2.34 11.81 5.34
N ARG A 89 1.72 10.77 4.76
CA ARG A 89 0.37 10.81 4.16
C ARG A 89 -0.76 10.50 5.13
N ARG A 90 -0.47 10.41 6.43
CA ARG A 90 -1.43 10.09 7.50
C ARG A 90 -2.79 10.77 7.35
N GLY A 91 -2.81 12.07 7.10
CA GLY A 91 -4.06 12.83 6.98
C GLY A 91 -4.92 12.41 5.78
N GLU A 92 -4.29 12.05 4.66
CA GLU A 92 -4.99 11.54 3.48
C GLU A 92 -5.49 10.10 3.71
N ALA A 93 -4.65 9.26 4.31
CA ALA A 93 -5.01 7.88 4.63
C ALA A 93 -6.22 7.79 5.57
N ILE A 94 -6.31 8.67 6.58
CA ILE A 94 -7.48 8.76 7.48
C ILE A 94 -8.75 9.13 6.71
N ARG A 95 -8.67 10.06 5.75
CA ARG A 95 -9.84 10.45 4.94
C ARG A 95 -10.30 9.28 4.08
N ILE A 96 -9.39 8.65 3.35
CA ILE A 96 -9.70 7.49 2.52
C ILE A 96 -10.33 6.39 3.36
N LEU A 97 -9.70 6.00 4.49
CA LEU A 97 -10.18 4.93 5.36
C LEU A 97 -11.60 5.19 5.88
N ARG A 98 -11.92 6.45 6.21
CA ARG A 98 -13.27 6.82 6.69
C ARG A 98 -14.35 6.65 5.61
N ASP A 99 -13.97 6.80 4.35
CA ASP A 99 -14.88 6.68 3.21
C ASP A 99 -14.99 5.23 2.68
N LEU A 100 -14.13 4.31 3.13
CA LEU A 100 -14.18 2.91 2.71
C LEU A 100 -15.39 2.17 3.32
N ALA A 101 -16.03 1.35 2.49
CA ALA A 101 -17.09 0.44 2.88
C ALA A 101 -16.51 -0.96 3.17
N LEU A 102 -15.88 -1.11 4.34
CA LEU A 102 -15.34 -2.38 4.81
C LEU A 102 -16.45 -3.38 5.18
N ASP A 103 -16.18 -4.69 5.06
CA ASP A 103 -17.16 -5.75 5.37
C ASP A 103 -17.35 -5.84 6.88
N ALA A 104 -18.50 -5.35 7.37
CA ALA A 104 -18.79 -5.18 8.80
C ALA A 104 -17.71 -4.41 9.59
N GLY A 105 -16.97 -3.51 8.91
CA GLY A 105 -15.85 -2.77 9.51
C GLY A 105 -14.57 -3.58 9.71
N ILE A 106 -14.52 -4.82 9.21
CA ILE A 106 -13.35 -5.70 9.32
C ILE A 106 -12.43 -5.51 8.11
N ALA A 107 -11.13 -5.50 8.37
CA ALA A 107 -10.11 -5.39 7.35
C ALA A 107 -10.09 -6.63 6.43
N GLY A 108 -10.18 -6.38 5.14
CA GLY A 108 -9.84 -7.33 4.07
C GLY A 108 -8.49 -7.01 3.44
N GLY A 109 -8.08 -7.75 2.41
CA GLY A 109 -6.77 -7.56 1.77
C GLY A 109 -6.66 -6.31 0.88
N SER A 110 -7.74 -5.96 0.16
CA SER A 110 -7.77 -4.80 -0.73
C SER A 110 -9.16 -4.21 -0.86
N TYR A 111 -9.23 -3.02 -1.45
CA TYR A 111 -10.47 -2.34 -1.82
C TYR A 111 -10.45 -1.94 -3.30
N ASP A 112 -11.65 -1.83 -3.86
CA ASP A 112 -11.86 -1.25 -5.18
C ASP A 112 -11.69 0.29 -5.07
N PRO A 113 -10.76 0.89 -5.82
CA PRO A 113 -10.42 2.31 -5.67
C PRO A 113 -11.48 3.25 -6.26
N ASP A 114 -12.44 2.74 -7.04
CA ASP A 114 -13.52 3.55 -7.60
C ASP A 114 -14.74 3.57 -6.68
N THR A 115 -14.98 2.49 -5.94
CA THR A 115 -16.18 2.32 -5.10
C THR A 115 -15.92 2.31 -3.59
N GLY A 116 -14.67 2.16 -3.16
CA GLY A 116 -14.29 2.07 -1.75
C GLY A 116 -14.71 0.76 -1.07
N LYS A 117 -15.29 -0.18 -1.80
CA LYS A 117 -15.76 -1.47 -1.27
C LYS A 117 -14.62 -2.47 -1.19
N VAL A 118 -14.72 -3.40 -0.23
CA VAL A 118 -13.83 -4.56 -0.16
C VAL A 118 -13.83 -5.33 -1.48
N ASP A 119 -12.63 -5.65 -1.97
CA ASP A 119 -12.41 -6.47 -3.15
C ASP A 119 -11.41 -7.60 -2.84
N GLY A 120 -11.80 -8.84 -3.16
CA GLY A 120 -11.02 -10.04 -2.84
C GLY A 120 -11.33 -10.61 -1.45
N GLU A 121 -10.29 -10.85 -0.65
CA GLU A 121 -10.43 -11.43 0.70
C GLU A 121 -11.14 -10.44 1.62
N ARG A 122 -12.24 -10.91 2.22
CA ARG A 122 -13.12 -10.06 3.03
C ARG A 122 -12.66 -9.89 4.47
N HIS A 123 -11.90 -10.84 5.00
CA HIS A 123 -11.49 -10.87 6.39
C HIS A 123 -10.05 -11.36 6.49
N HIS A 124 -9.15 -10.52 6.99
CA HIS A 124 -7.74 -10.83 7.14
C HIS A 124 -7.27 -10.48 8.56
N ALA A 125 -7.11 -11.47 9.43
CA ALA A 125 -6.88 -11.24 10.86
C ALA A 125 -5.62 -10.42 11.17
N ALA A 126 -4.47 -10.75 10.55
CA ALA A 126 -3.23 -10.00 10.77
C ALA A 126 -3.35 -8.53 10.31
N LEU A 127 -4.00 -8.30 9.16
CA LEU A 127 -4.23 -6.96 8.63
C LEU A 127 -5.27 -6.17 9.45
N ALA A 128 -6.27 -6.83 10.04
CA ALA A 128 -7.18 -6.20 10.99
C ALA A 128 -6.43 -5.69 12.22
N GLY A 129 -5.51 -6.50 12.76
CA GLY A 129 -4.62 -6.09 13.84
C GLY A 129 -3.72 -4.93 13.44
N PHE A 130 -3.11 -5.00 12.25
CA PHE A 130 -2.25 -3.94 11.74
C PHE A 130 -3.02 -2.63 11.53
N LEU A 131 -4.21 -2.68 10.93
CA LEU A 131 -5.08 -1.52 10.73
C LEU A 131 -5.46 -0.87 12.06
N ALA A 132 -5.93 -1.66 13.02
CA ALA A 132 -6.34 -1.14 14.33
C ALA A 132 -5.17 -0.45 15.04
N TRP A 133 -3.99 -1.07 15.03
CA TRP A 133 -2.81 -0.50 15.64
C TRP A 133 -2.28 0.73 14.89
N ALA A 134 -2.22 0.70 13.55
CA ALA A 134 -1.77 1.83 12.75
C ALA A 134 -2.70 3.04 12.91
N LEU A 135 -4.01 2.81 12.97
CA LEU A 135 -5.00 3.86 13.22
C LEU A 135 -4.83 4.45 14.63
N TRP A 136 -4.66 3.62 15.66
CA TRP A 136 -4.41 4.09 17.02
C TRP A 136 -3.14 4.96 17.08
N ARG A 137 -2.04 4.52 16.45
CA ARG A 137 -0.80 5.29 16.33
C ARG A 137 -1.00 6.61 15.58
N ALA A 138 -1.86 6.63 14.57
CA ALA A 138 -2.11 7.82 13.76
C ALA A 138 -2.94 8.89 14.50
N VAL A 139 -3.87 8.47 15.37
CA VAL A 139 -4.82 9.37 16.04
C VAL A 139 -4.43 9.75 17.47
N GLU A 140 -3.77 8.86 18.22
CA GLU A 140 -3.40 9.06 19.63
C GLU A 140 -1.88 9.23 19.85
N GLY A 141 -1.06 8.95 18.83
CA GLY A 141 0.40 9.10 18.85
C GLY A 141 0.88 10.40 18.24
#